data_AF-A0A4Q5YTQ3-F1
#
_entry.id   AF-A0A4Q5YTQ3-F1
#
_cell.length_a   1.000
_cell.length_b   1.000
_cell.length_c   1.000
_cell.angle_alpha   90.00
_cell.angle_beta   90.00
_cell.angle_gamma   90.00
#
_symmetry.space_group_name_H-M   'P 1'
#
loop_
_entity.id
_entity.type
_entity.pdbx_description
1 polymer ?
#
loop_
_entity_poly.entity_id
_entity_poly.type
_entity_poly.pdbx_seq_one_letter_code
_entity_poly.pdbx_strand_id
1 'polypeptide(L)'
;MSSVFDKRLKALENAYASLVNKKNVKEELGNGIFDRYSYPVLTAAHTPVFWRFDLDKKSNPFLMERFGINATFNAGAIKLNDKYYLAVRVEGADRKSFFAIAESPNGIDNFRFWDYPLDLPQTNEPDTNVYDMRLVQHEDGW
;
A
#
# COMPACT_ATOMS: atom_id res chain seq x y z
N MET A 1 21.78 -22.78 -13.84
CA MET A 1 21.57 -21.37 -14.26
C MET A 1 20.15 -20.97 -13.89
N SER A 2 19.95 -19.81 -13.25
CA SER A 2 18.61 -19.28 -12.95
C SER A 2 17.87 -18.90 -14.24
N SER A 3 16.58 -19.27 -14.35
CA SER A 3 15.79 -19.01 -15.56
C SER A 3 15.47 -17.51 -15.71
N VAL A 4 15.11 -17.06 -16.92
CA VAL A 4 14.74 -15.64 -17.16
C VAL A 4 13.60 -15.19 -16.24
N PHE A 5 12.64 -16.09 -15.99
CA PHE A 5 11.55 -15.88 -15.02
C PHE A 5 12.09 -15.56 -13.62
N ASP A 6 12.95 -16.43 -13.07
CA ASP A 6 13.46 -16.29 -11.69
C ASP A 6 14.31 -15.01 -11.54
N LYS A 7 15.08 -14.66 -12.57
CA LYS A 7 15.87 -13.41 -12.58
C LYS A 7 14.95 -12.19 -12.54
N ARG A 8 13.86 -12.20 -13.31
CA ARG A 8 12.91 -11.09 -13.35
C ARG A 8 12.08 -11.00 -12.07
N LEU A 9 11.64 -12.12 -11.51
CA LEU A 9 10.97 -12.17 -10.22
C LEU A 9 11.85 -11.57 -9.12
N LYS A 10 13.11 -12.01 -9.03
CA LYS A 10 14.06 -11.48 -8.06
C LYS A 10 14.30 -9.97 -8.24
N ALA A 11 14.33 -9.48 -9.48
CA ALA A 11 14.44 -8.05 -9.74
C ALA A 11 13.22 -7.26 -9.24
N LEU A 12 12.00 -7.78 -9.42
CA LEU A 12 10.77 -7.18 -8.90
C LEU A 12 10.77 -7.14 -7.37
N GLU A 13 11.14 -8.25 -6.71
CA GLU A 13 11.23 -8.35 -5.26
C GLU A 13 12.27 -7.40 -4.68
N ASN A 14 13.46 -7.30 -5.31
CA ASN A 14 14.51 -6.39 -4.89
C ASN A 14 14.10 -4.92 -5.05
N ALA A 15 13.42 -4.58 -6.16
CA ALA A 15 12.93 -3.23 -6.39
C ALA A 15 11.86 -2.84 -5.36
N TYR A 16 10.92 -3.76 -5.09
CA TYR A 16 9.92 -3.59 -4.03
C TYR A 16 10.59 -3.41 -2.67
N ALA A 17 11.49 -4.32 -2.28
CA ALA A 17 12.20 -4.26 -1.01
C ALA A 17 13.01 -2.96 -0.85
N SER A 18 13.63 -2.47 -1.93
CA SER A 18 14.36 -1.20 -1.91
C SER A 18 13.42 -0.01 -1.74
N LEU A 19 12.24 -0.03 -2.38
CA LEU A 19 11.23 1.02 -2.27
C LEU A 19 10.67 1.12 -0.85
N VAL A 20 10.17 0.01 -0.31
CA VAL A 20 9.50 0.00 1.00
C VAL A 20 10.45 0.15 2.19
N ASN A 21 11.76 -0.02 1.99
CA ASN A 21 12.79 0.28 3.01
C ASN A 21 13.46 1.65 2.79
N LYS A 22 13.02 2.43 1.79
CA LYS A 22 13.66 3.70 1.46
C LYS A 22 13.43 4.69 2.60
N LYS A 23 14.51 5.10 3.26
CA LYS A 23 14.47 6.17 4.26
C LYS A 23 14.02 7.47 3.60
N ASN A 24 13.11 8.17 4.24
CA ASN A 24 12.62 9.46 3.76
C ASN A 24 13.46 10.61 4.32
N VAL A 25 13.46 11.72 3.61
CA VAL A 25 14.28 12.89 3.92
C VAL A 25 13.36 14.07 4.07
N LYS A 26 13.47 14.75 5.21
CA LYS A 26 12.77 16.01 5.45
C LYS A 26 13.35 17.08 4.53
N GLU A 27 12.47 17.83 3.87
CA GLU A 27 12.85 18.99 3.06
C GLU A 27 13.42 20.10 3.94
N GLU A 28 14.50 20.75 3.50
CA GLU A 28 15.19 21.78 4.29
C GLU A 28 14.37 23.08 4.38
N LEU A 29 13.72 23.47 3.28
CA LEU A 29 12.96 24.72 3.22
C LEU A 29 11.48 24.45 3.50
N GLY A 30 11.01 24.94 4.65
CA GLY A 30 9.61 24.91 5.05
C GLY A 30 9.03 26.32 5.23
N ASN A 31 7.79 26.38 5.70
CA ASN A 31 7.13 27.63 6.11
C ASN A 31 7.19 27.86 7.63
N GLY A 32 7.91 27.01 8.38
CA GLY A 32 8.02 27.06 9.84
C GLY A 32 6.84 26.46 10.62
N ILE A 33 5.84 25.89 9.93
CA ILE A 33 4.64 25.30 10.56
C ILE A 33 4.65 23.78 10.46
N PHE A 34 5.01 23.25 9.30
CA PHE A 34 5.11 21.82 9.06
C PHE A 34 6.30 21.52 8.15
N ASP A 35 6.73 20.27 8.20
CA ASP A 35 7.79 19.75 7.37
C ASP A 35 7.22 18.88 6.26
N ARG A 36 7.74 19.06 5.04
CA ARG A 36 7.51 18.13 3.94
C ARG A 36 8.65 17.14 3.86
N TYR A 37 8.38 16.04 3.16
CA TYR A 37 9.34 14.99 2.91
C TYR A 37 9.48 14.73 1.41
N SER A 38 10.68 14.37 0.98
CA SER A 38 11.02 14.24 -0.44
C SER A 38 10.31 13.08 -1.14
N TYR A 39 9.99 12.01 -0.39
CA TYR A 39 9.32 10.83 -0.96
C TYR A 39 7.90 10.68 -0.41
N PRO A 40 6.94 10.29 -1.25
CA PRO A 40 5.63 9.87 -0.78
C PRO A 40 5.77 8.67 0.15
N VAL A 41 4.95 8.63 1.21
CA VAL A 41 4.89 7.48 2.13
C VAL A 41 4.30 6.24 1.45
N LEU A 42 3.45 6.43 0.44
CA LEU A 42 2.84 5.37 -0.35
C LEU A 42 2.62 5.83 -1.79
N THR A 43 2.72 4.89 -2.71
CA THR A 43 2.38 5.00 -4.14
C THR A 43 1.79 3.65 -4.59
N ALA A 44 1.23 3.56 -5.80
CA ALA A 44 0.77 2.29 -6.35
C ALA A 44 1.86 1.19 -6.32
N ALA A 45 3.13 1.57 -6.51
CA ALA A 45 4.27 0.66 -6.49
C ALA A 45 4.61 0.10 -5.09
N HIS A 46 4.08 0.72 -4.02
CA HIS A 46 4.21 0.20 -2.65
C HIS A 46 3.29 -0.99 -2.39
N THR A 47 2.35 -1.32 -3.29
CA THR A 47 1.55 -2.55 -3.13
C THR A 47 2.43 -3.79 -3.36
N PRO A 48 2.27 -4.84 -2.54
CA PRO A 48 3.08 -6.05 -2.64
C PRO A 48 3.09 -6.64 -4.06
N VAL A 49 4.23 -7.17 -4.47
CA VAL A 49 4.39 -7.80 -5.80
C VAL A 49 3.34 -8.91 -6.01
N PHE A 50 3.07 -9.70 -4.97
CA PHE A 50 2.12 -10.82 -5.05
C PHE A 50 0.65 -10.39 -5.14
N TRP A 51 0.29 -9.13 -4.86
CA TRP A 51 -1.05 -8.63 -5.20
C TRP A 51 -1.21 -8.44 -6.70
N ARG A 52 -0.14 -8.00 -7.35
CA ARG A 52 -0.16 -7.54 -8.73
C ARG A 52 0.18 -8.64 -9.72
N PHE A 53 1.07 -9.55 -9.34
CA PHE A 53 1.58 -10.61 -10.19
C PHE A 53 1.15 -11.99 -9.68
N ASP A 54 0.73 -12.83 -10.61
CA ASP A 54 0.75 -14.28 -10.40
C ASP A 54 2.19 -14.76 -10.51
N LEU A 55 2.72 -15.31 -9.41
CA LEU A 55 4.11 -15.74 -9.27
C LEU A 55 4.33 -17.21 -9.66
N ASP A 56 3.29 -17.95 -10.04
CA ASP A 56 3.46 -19.29 -10.60
C ASP A 56 3.81 -19.22 -12.09
N LYS A 57 5.00 -19.72 -12.42
CA LYS A 57 5.51 -19.80 -13.80
C LYS A 57 4.62 -20.65 -14.72
N LYS A 58 3.85 -21.60 -14.18
CA LYS A 58 2.95 -22.45 -14.98
C LYS A 58 1.74 -21.65 -15.49
N SER A 59 1.13 -20.84 -14.65
CA SER A 59 -0.04 -20.00 -14.99
C SER A 59 0.34 -18.61 -15.53
N ASN A 60 1.57 -18.14 -15.27
CA ASN A 60 2.08 -16.86 -15.75
C ASN A 60 3.53 -16.94 -16.26
N PRO A 61 3.79 -17.66 -17.38
CA PRO A 61 5.15 -17.90 -17.87
C PRO A 61 5.92 -16.62 -18.26
N PHE A 62 5.21 -15.54 -18.57
CA PHE A 62 5.77 -14.23 -18.89
C PHE A 62 5.89 -13.29 -17.67
N LEU A 63 5.43 -13.72 -16.50
CA LEU A 63 5.40 -12.94 -15.26
C LEU A 63 4.71 -11.57 -15.48
N MET A 64 3.60 -11.56 -16.18
CA MET A 64 2.83 -10.33 -16.43
C MET A 64 2.10 -9.90 -15.17
N GLU A 65 1.89 -8.60 -15.02
CA GLU A 65 0.95 -8.08 -14.03
C GLU A 65 -0.46 -8.57 -14.39
N ARG A 66 -1.16 -9.14 -13.41
CA ARG A 66 -2.52 -9.68 -13.53
C ARG A 66 -3.56 -8.75 -12.94
N PHE A 67 -3.19 -8.03 -11.87
CA PHE A 67 -4.05 -7.09 -11.19
C PHE A 67 -3.31 -5.76 -11.01
N GLY A 68 -3.57 -4.80 -11.89
CA GLY A 68 -2.91 -3.51 -11.86
C GLY A 68 -3.42 -2.61 -10.74
N ILE A 69 -2.52 -1.92 -10.06
CA ILE A 69 -2.86 -0.86 -9.11
C ILE A 69 -2.58 0.50 -9.76
N ASN A 70 -3.62 1.34 -9.81
CA ASN A 70 -3.53 2.67 -10.39
C ASN A 70 -2.99 3.69 -9.37
N ALA A 71 -3.53 3.69 -8.14
CA ALA A 71 -3.19 4.73 -7.16
C ALA A 71 -3.40 4.30 -5.70
N THR A 72 -2.73 5.00 -4.79
CA THR A 72 -2.91 4.92 -3.32
C THR A 72 -3.06 6.34 -2.79
N PHE A 73 -4.20 6.68 -2.19
CA PHE A 73 -4.51 8.06 -1.80
C PHE A 73 -5.60 8.11 -0.71
N ASN A 74 -6.00 9.32 -0.30
CA ASN A 74 -7.10 9.59 0.63
C ASN A 74 -7.17 8.66 1.85
N ALA A 75 -6.03 8.39 2.48
CA ALA A 75 -5.96 7.45 3.59
C ALA A 75 -6.50 8.04 4.89
N GLY A 76 -7.27 7.25 5.63
CA GLY A 76 -7.46 7.45 7.06
C GLY A 76 -6.18 7.09 7.81
N ALA A 77 -5.96 7.68 8.99
CA ALA A 77 -4.75 7.42 9.78
C ALA A 77 -5.09 7.26 11.27
N ILE A 78 -4.37 6.36 11.95
CA ILE A 78 -4.46 6.19 13.41
C ILE A 78 -3.08 5.79 13.95
N LYS A 79 -2.74 6.28 15.14
CA LYS A 79 -1.59 5.77 15.91
C LYS A 79 -2.13 4.82 16.96
N LEU A 80 -1.67 3.57 16.95
CA LEU A 80 -2.13 2.52 17.86
C LEU A 80 -0.94 1.63 18.22
N ASN A 81 -0.82 1.19 19.47
CA ASN A 81 0.23 0.27 19.92
C ASN A 81 1.65 0.66 19.47
N ASP A 82 1.99 1.95 19.61
CA ASP A 82 3.27 2.55 19.20
C ASP A 82 3.63 2.42 17.71
N LYS A 83 2.66 2.10 16.85
CA LYS A 83 2.79 2.08 15.38
C LYS A 83 1.87 3.09 14.72
N TYR A 84 2.21 3.44 13.49
CA TYR A 84 1.42 4.32 12.63
C TYR A 84 0.70 3.49 11.59
N TYR A 85 -0.62 3.58 11.54
CA TYR A 85 -1.46 2.85 10.60
C TYR A 85 -2.14 3.82 9.64
N LEU A 86 -2.23 3.40 8.38
CA LEU A 86 -3.00 4.06 7.34
C LEU A 86 -4.07 3.07 6.84
N ALA A 87 -5.34 3.48 6.88
CA ALA A 87 -6.42 2.84 6.13
C ALA A 87 -6.46 3.47 4.73
N VAL A 88 -5.71 2.87 3.82
CA VAL A 88 -5.42 3.42 2.49
C VAL A 88 -6.54 3.09 1.54
N ARG A 89 -7.03 4.07 0.80
CA ARG A 89 -7.81 3.83 -0.41
C ARG A 89 -6.86 3.43 -1.53
N VAL A 90 -6.97 2.20 -2.00
CA VAL A 90 -6.20 1.66 -3.11
C VAL A 90 -7.14 1.55 -4.32
N GLU A 91 -6.80 2.22 -5.43
CA GLU A 91 -7.58 2.15 -6.67
C GLU A 91 -6.91 1.16 -7.64
N GLY A 92 -7.65 0.15 -8.06
CA GLY A 92 -7.26 -0.79 -9.11
C GLY A 92 -7.34 -0.16 -10.49
N ALA A 93 -6.68 -0.79 -11.47
CA ALA A 93 -6.77 -0.39 -12.88
C ALA A 93 -8.19 -0.55 -13.45
N ASP A 94 -9.05 -1.33 -12.77
CA ASP A 94 -10.48 -1.47 -13.02
C ASP A 94 -11.34 -0.28 -12.52
N ARG A 95 -10.69 0.76 -11.97
CA ARG A 95 -11.30 1.98 -11.40
C ARG A 95 -12.12 1.74 -10.13
N LYS A 96 -12.01 0.57 -9.50
CA LYS A 96 -12.60 0.29 -8.19
C LYS A 96 -11.59 0.58 -7.09
N SER A 97 -12.10 1.10 -5.98
CA SER A 97 -11.33 1.33 -4.77
C SER A 97 -11.67 0.26 -3.73
N PHE A 98 -10.64 -0.14 -3.00
CA PHE A 98 -10.76 -0.99 -1.81
C PHE A 98 -9.86 -0.43 -0.71
N PHE A 99 -10.11 -0.85 0.53
CA PHE A 99 -9.27 -0.45 1.65
C PHE A 99 -8.17 -1.46 1.90
N ALA A 100 -6.99 -0.97 2.25
CA ALA A 100 -5.91 -1.80 2.76
C ALA A 100 -5.17 -1.09 3.89
N ILE A 101 -4.75 -1.85 4.89
CA ILE A 101 -3.96 -1.30 5.99
C ILE A 101 -2.49 -1.31 5.60
N ALA A 102 -1.84 -0.16 5.78
CA ALA A 102 -0.39 -0.06 5.77
C ALA A 102 0.12 0.42 7.13
N GLU A 103 1.18 -0.21 7.64
CA GLU A 103 1.78 0.16 8.92
C GLU A 103 3.23 0.63 8.78
N SER A 104 3.63 1.57 9.63
CA SER A 104 5.00 2.08 9.74
C SER A 104 5.44 2.15 11.21
N PRO A 105 6.72 1.88 11.50
CA PRO A 105 7.28 2.05 12.84
C PRO A 105 7.51 3.52 13.22
N ASN A 106 7.50 4.47 12.27
CA ASN A 106 7.92 5.86 12.53
C ASN A 106 7.02 6.95 11.93
N GLY A 107 6.09 6.59 11.03
CA GLY A 107 5.09 7.50 10.47
C GLY A 107 5.55 8.34 9.28
N ILE A 108 6.81 8.24 8.84
CA ILE A 108 7.37 9.05 7.74
C ILE A 108 7.95 8.23 6.59
N ASP A 109 8.26 6.95 6.84
CA ASP A 109 8.73 5.98 5.86
C ASP A 109 8.46 4.55 6.34
N ASN A 110 8.98 3.55 5.62
CA ASN A 110 8.84 2.13 5.97
C ASN A 110 7.38 1.66 6.12
N PHE A 111 6.44 2.31 5.42
CA PHE A 111 5.07 1.83 5.33
C PHE A 111 5.01 0.53 4.54
N ARG A 112 4.35 -0.48 5.11
CA ARG A 112 4.12 -1.77 4.49
C ARG A 112 2.66 -2.13 4.57
N PHE A 113 2.06 -2.49 3.45
CA PHE A 113 0.74 -3.09 3.45
C PHE A 113 0.75 -4.41 4.21
N TRP A 114 -0.33 -4.70 4.91
CA TRP A 114 -0.63 -6.06 5.37
C TRP A 114 -0.77 -7.01 4.16
N ASP A 115 -0.67 -8.31 4.42
CA ASP A 115 -0.67 -9.30 3.33
C ASP A 115 -1.98 -9.33 2.54
N TYR A 116 -3.08 -8.98 3.20
CA TYR A 116 -4.41 -8.90 2.60
C TYR A 116 -5.00 -7.49 2.74
N PRO A 117 -5.78 -7.03 1.74
CA PRO A 117 -6.63 -5.86 1.91
C PRO A 117 -7.73 -6.12 2.94
N LEU A 118 -8.46 -5.05 3.29
CA LEU A 118 -9.58 -5.15 4.21
C LEU A 118 -10.75 -5.89 3.54
N ASP A 119 -11.23 -6.93 4.20
CA ASP A 119 -12.52 -7.53 3.89
C ASP A 119 -13.62 -6.72 4.58
N LEU A 120 -14.34 -5.91 3.80
CA LEU A 120 -15.39 -5.03 4.30
C LEU A 120 -16.76 -5.62 3.94
N PRO A 121 -17.54 -6.11 4.92
CA PRO A 121 -18.88 -6.61 4.67
C PRO A 121 -19.78 -5.56 4.03
N GLN A 122 -20.59 -6.00 3.07
CA GLN A 122 -21.61 -5.15 2.46
C GLN A 122 -22.86 -5.05 3.35
N THR A 123 -23.66 -4.02 3.10
CA THR A 123 -25.01 -3.92 3.65
C THR A 123 -26.00 -4.73 2.80
N ASN A 124 -27.29 -4.67 3.14
CA ASN A 124 -28.34 -5.30 2.32
C ASN A 124 -28.41 -4.72 0.90
N GLU A 125 -27.99 -3.47 0.72
CA GLU A 125 -27.82 -2.84 -0.59
C GLU A 125 -26.33 -2.90 -0.97
N PRO A 126 -25.97 -3.57 -2.08
CA PRO A 126 -24.58 -3.78 -2.44
C PRO A 126 -23.91 -2.50 -2.93
N ASP A 127 -22.77 -2.17 -2.34
CA ASP A 127 -21.99 -1.00 -2.72
C ASP A 127 -21.24 -1.22 -4.04
N THR A 128 -21.25 -0.19 -4.89
CA THR A 128 -20.48 -0.18 -6.15
C THR A 128 -19.02 0.24 -5.95
N ASN A 129 -18.74 1.05 -4.94
CA ASN A 129 -17.41 1.52 -4.58
C ASN A 129 -17.40 2.06 -3.14
N VAL A 130 -16.31 1.87 -2.41
CA VAL A 130 -16.11 2.41 -1.05
C VAL A 130 -14.81 3.19 -0.99
N TYR A 131 -14.80 4.33 -0.28
CA TYR A 131 -13.66 5.24 -0.30
C TYR A 131 -13.61 6.18 0.92
N ASP A 132 -12.42 6.73 1.16
CA ASP A 132 -12.13 7.83 2.08
C ASP A 132 -12.58 7.59 3.55
N MET A 133 -12.26 6.41 4.09
CA MET A 133 -12.51 6.05 5.49
C MET A 133 -11.78 6.99 6.47
N ARG A 134 -12.47 7.38 7.56
CA ARG A 134 -11.87 8.09 8.70
C ARG A 134 -11.88 7.15 9.91
N LEU A 135 -10.73 6.99 10.53
CA LEU A 135 -10.56 6.15 11.72
C LEU A 135 -10.74 7.01 12.97
N VAL A 136 -11.51 6.52 13.93
CA VAL A 136 -11.74 7.17 15.22
C VAL A 136 -11.52 6.15 16.31
N GLN A 137 -10.61 6.44 17.24
CA GLN A 137 -10.48 5.68 18.48
C GLN A 137 -11.49 6.26 19.48
N HIS A 138 -12.71 5.74 19.45
CA HIS A 138 -13.80 6.26 20.26
C HIS A 138 -13.69 5.77 21.72
N GLU A 139 -14.30 6.52 22.65
CA GLU A 139 -14.20 6.26 24.09
C GLU A 139 -14.97 5.02 24.56
N ASP A 140 -15.88 4.50 23.74
CA ASP A 140 -16.61 3.25 24.01
C ASP A 140 -15.75 1.99 23.81
N GLY A 141 -14.60 2.12 23.14
CA GLY A 141 -13.60 1.06 22.97
C GLY A 141 -14.05 -0.10 22.09
N TRP A 142 -15.12 0.07 21.31
CA TRP A 142 -15.65 -0.93 20.37
C TRP A 142 -15.14 -0.72 18.95
#